data_AF-A0A7W1F8U5-F1
#
_entry.id   AF-A0A7W1F8U5-F1
#
_cell.length_a   1.000
_cell.length_b   1.000
_cell.length_c   1.000
_cell.angle_alpha   90.00
_cell.angle_beta   90.00
_cell.angle_gamma   90.00
#
_symmetry.space_group_name_H-M   'P 1'
#
loop_
_entity.id
_entity.type
_entity.pdbx_description
1 polymer ?
#
loop_
_entity_poly.entity_id
_entity_poly.type
_entity_poly.pdbx_seq_one_letter_code
_entity_poly.pdbx_strand_id
1 'polypeptide(L)'
;MPKQGAEGRYRGTRRPVKTGIRWTWVNLSFHLLERLGVPVLLVRYEDIVRRPREQLAAIARFAGLEVDDEDLSFIVGDELELPADHIVAGNRVRMSSGPLRLRVDDSWRTELSRGQQRMATLAARPLLRRYGYVSNGRRTRGAGGAPATGAGSPSDIISP
;
A
#
# COMPACT_ATOMS: atom_id res chain seq x y z
N MET A 1 4.07 39.91 5.31
CA MET A 1 3.91 39.21 4.00
C MET A 1 3.47 37.77 4.27
N PRO A 2 2.23 37.36 3.96
CA PRO A 2 1.81 35.98 4.16
C PRO A 2 2.17 35.11 2.96
N LYS A 3 2.78 33.93 3.20
CA LYS A 3 3.02 32.93 2.16
C LYS A 3 1.76 32.09 1.96
N GLN A 4 1.17 32.23 0.77
CA GLN A 4 -0.01 31.52 0.30
C GLN A 4 0.23 30.01 0.22
N GLY A 5 -0.84 29.26 0.46
CA GLY A 5 -0.87 27.80 0.47
C GLY A 5 -0.46 27.20 -0.87
N ALA A 6 0.47 26.25 -0.82
CA ALA A 6 0.77 25.37 -1.93
C ALA A 6 -0.30 24.28 -2.00
N GLU A 7 -1.43 24.56 -2.65
CA GLU A 7 -2.31 23.51 -3.13
C GLU A 7 -1.53 22.65 -4.12
N GLY A 8 -1.15 21.45 -3.66
CA GLY A 8 -0.34 20.51 -4.41
C GLY A 8 -1.08 20.01 -5.64
N ARG A 9 -0.81 20.63 -6.79
CA ARG A 9 -1.10 20.09 -8.13
C ARG A 9 -0.52 18.68 -8.22
N TYR A 10 -1.37 17.66 -8.19
CA TYR A 10 -0.96 16.26 -8.27
C TYR A 10 -0.14 16.01 -9.54
N ARG A 11 0.97 15.26 -9.38
CA ARG A 11 1.89 14.83 -10.43
C ARG A 11 1.12 14.34 -11.66
N GLY A 12 1.55 14.80 -12.84
CA GLY A 12 0.91 14.51 -14.13
C GLY A 12 0.46 13.07 -14.30
N THR A 13 -0.73 12.89 -14.86
CA THR A 13 -1.37 11.60 -15.09
C THR A 13 -0.48 10.71 -15.95
N ARG A 14 0.20 9.72 -15.35
CA ARG A 14 0.91 8.69 -16.11
C ARG A 14 -0.10 7.76 -16.75
N ARG A 15 0.08 7.44 -18.03
CA ARG A 15 -0.78 6.48 -18.74
C ARG A 15 -0.76 5.12 -18.01
N PRO A 16 -1.93 4.57 -17.60
CA PRO A 16 -2.00 3.34 -16.78
C PRO A 16 -1.24 2.15 -17.36
N VAL A 17 -1.24 2.00 -18.70
CA VAL A 17 -0.50 0.94 -19.39
C VAL A 17 1.01 1.07 -19.21
N LYS A 18 1.56 2.28 -19.33
CA LYS A 18 3.01 2.50 -19.17
C LYS A 18 3.45 2.17 -17.74
N THR A 19 2.63 2.52 -16.76
CA THR A 19 2.85 2.14 -15.36
C THR A 19 2.75 0.62 -15.17
N GLY A 20 1.73 -0.02 -15.75
CA GLY A 20 1.54 -1.48 -15.67
C GLY A 20 2.68 -2.27 -16.31
N ILE A 21 3.11 -1.90 -17.52
CA ILE A 21 4.26 -2.54 -18.19
C ILE A 21 5.53 -2.40 -17.36
N ARG A 22 5.81 -1.19 -16.84
CA ARG A 22 6.97 -0.98 -15.98
C ARG A 22 6.90 -1.82 -14.71
N TRP A 23 5.74 -1.87 -14.06
CA TRP A 23 5.52 -2.70 -12.88
C TRP A 23 5.80 -4.17 -13.19
N THR A 24 5.33 -4.66 -14.34
CA THR A 24 5.59 -6.03 -14.79
C THR A 24 7.07 -6.30 -14.99
N TRP A 25 7.78 -5.40 -15.67
CA TRP A 25 9.22 -5.56 -15.90
C TRP A 25 10.03 -5.61 -14.61
N VAL A 26 9.78 -4.69 -13.68
CA VAL A 26 10.48 -4.66 -12.38
C VAL A 26 10.21 -5.92 -11.56
N ASN A 27 8.98 -6.41 -11.57
CA ASN A 27 8.66 -7.65 -10.85
C ASN A 27 9.26 -8.89 -11.53
N LEU A 28 9.27 -8.92 -12.87
CA LEU A 28 9.86 -10.02 -13.61
C LEU A 28 11.37 -10.11 -13.39
N SER A 29 12.08 -8.98 -13.23
CA SER A 29 13.50 -9.01 -12.90
C SER A 29 13.79 -9.67 -11.55
N PHE A 30 12.91 -9.54 -10.55
CA PHE A 30 13.08 -10.27 -9.29
C PHE A 30 12.91 -11.79 -9.46
N HIS A 31 11.96 -12.24 -10.31
CA HIS A 31 11.86 -13.67 -10.65
C HIS A 31 13.07 -14.18 -11.45
N LEU A 32 13.72 -13.31 -12.22
CA LEU A 32 14.98 -13.66 -12.88
C LEU A 32 16.11 -13.84 -11.86
N LEU A 33 16.21 -12.95 -10.88
CA LEU A 33 17.18 -13.09 -9.78
C LEU A 33 16.97 -14.39 -9.01
N GLU A 34 15.71 -14.73 -8.69
CA GLU A 34 15.35 -16.02 -8.07
C GLU A 34 15.86 -17.21 -8.91
N ARG A 35 15.66 -17.17 -10.25
CA ARG A 35 16.18 -18.21 -11.17
C ARG A 35 17.70 -18.27 -11.25
N LEU A 36 18.38 -17.16 -10.96
CA LEU A 36 19.84 -17.10 -10.90
C LEU A 36 20.40 -17.52 -9.53
N GLY A 37 19.54 -18.01 -8.62
CA GLY A 37 19.95 -18.50 -7.31
C GLY A 37 20.07 -17.40 -6.25
N VAL A 38 19.64 -16.17 -6.55
CA VAL A 38 19.57 -15.11 -5.55
C VAL A 38 18.33 -15.35 -4.68
N PRO A 39 18.46 -15.40 -3.34
CA PRO A 39 17.30 -15.49 -2.46
C PRO A 39 16.36 -14.31 -2.68
N VAL A 40 15.06 -14.59 -2.85
CA VAL A 40 14.02 -13.57 -3.04
C VAL A 40 12.82 -13.94 -2.17
N LEU A 41 12.32 -12.98 -1.38
CA LEU A 41 11.09 -13.11 -0.60
C LEU A 41 9.96 -12.31 -1.27
N LEU A 42 8.89 -13.00 -1.68
CA LEU A 42 7.67 -12.36 -2.15
C LEU A 42 6.75 -12.05 -0.97
N VAL A 43 6.57 -10.77 -0.66
CA VAL A 43 5.62 -10.30 0.36
C VAL A 43 4.49 -9.52 -0.30
N ARG A 44 3.24 -9.85 0.05
CA ARG A 44 2.07 -9.13 -0.44
C ARG A 44 1.66 -8.07 0.57
N TYR A 45 1.33 -6.90 0.06
CA TYR A 45 0.85 -5.79 0.88
C TYR A 45 -0.38 -6.19 1.72
N GLU A 46 -1.31 -6.94 1.12
CA GLU A 46 -2.53 -7.39 1.80
C GLU A 46 -2.24 -8.36 2.94
N ASP A 47 -1.18 -9.16 2.83
CA ASP A 47 -0.77 -10.09 3.88
C ASP A 47 -0.09 -9.33 5.02
N ILE A 48 0.70 -8.29 4.72
CA ILE A 48 1.25 -7.38 5.76
C ILE A 48 0.12 -6.71 6.54
N VAL A 49 -0.89 -6.17 5.84
CA VAL A 49 -2.02 -5.51 6.51
C VAL A 49 -2.82 -6.48 7.37
N ARG A 50 -3.03 -7.72 6.90
CA ARG A 50 -3.84 -8.71 7.63
C ARG A 50 -3.08 -9.41 8.76
N ARG A 51 -1.77 -9.57 8.62
CA ARG A 51 -0.92 -10.36 9.52
C ARG A 51 0.44 -9.67 9.69
N PRO A 52 0.48 -8.45 10.23
CA PRO A 52 1.69 -7.63 10.26
C PRO A 52 2.83 -8.33 11.02
N ARG A 53 2.55 -8.89 12.21
CA ARG A 53 3.57 -9.60 13.02
C ARG A 53 4.19 -10.78 12.26
N GLU A 54 3.34 -11.64 11.68
CA GLU A 54 3.80 -12.83 10.93
C GLU A 54 4.68 -12.44 9.74
N GLN A 55 4.25 -11.44 8.97
CA GLN A 55 4.97 -11.01 7.77
C GLN A 55 6.27 -10.28 8.10
N LEU A 56 6.30 -9.42 9.12
CA LEU A 56 7.54 -8.73 9.53
C LEU A 56 8.57 -9.71 10.10
N ALA A 57 8.14 -10.68 10.92
CA ALA A 57 9.04 -11.73 11.41
C ALA A 57 9.60 -12.57 10.25
N ALA A 58 8.78 -12.87 9.23
CA ALA A 58 9.26 -13.58 8.03
C ALA A 58 10.29 -12.77 7.23
N ILE A 59 10.09 -11.45 7.09
CA ILE A 59 11.05 -10.55 6.45
C ILE A 59 12.36 -10.51 7.23
N ALA A 60 12.28 -10.40 8.56
CA ALA A 60 13.46 -10.33 9.40
C ALA A 60 14.30 -11.62 9.34
N ARG A 61 13.65 -12.79 9.44
CA ARG A 61 14.33 -14.07 9.25
C ARG A 61 14.97 -14.20 7.87
N PHE A 62 14.30 -13.72 6.83
CA PHE A 62 14.87 -13.68 5.48
C PHE A 62 16.11 -12.78 5.38
N ALA A 63 16.15 -11.70 6.16
CA ALA A 63 17.32 -10.83 6.30
C ALA A 63 18.41 -11.39 7.23
N GLY A 64 18.21 -12.58 7.82
CA GLY A 64 19.13 -13.18 8.78
C GLY A 64 19.06 -12.56 10.18
N LEU A 65 17.94 -11.91 10.51
CA LEU A 65 17.67 -11.33 11.81
C LEU A 65 16.74 -12.23 12.61
N GLU A 66 17.10 -12.47 13.86
CA GLU A 66 16.19 -13.03 14.86
C GLU A 66 15.41 -11.86 15.48
N VAL A 67 14.10 -12.02 15.60
CA VAL A 67 13.18 -10.99 16.08
C VAL A 67 12.21 -11.64 17.04
N ASP A 68 12.04 -11.05 18.21
CA ASP A 68 11.13 -11.55 19.23
C ASP A 68 9.82 -10.74 19.29
N ASP A 69 8.98 -11.05 20.28
CA ASP A 69 7.70 -10.36 20.43
C ASP A 69 7.84 -8.90 20.89
N GLU A 70 8.94 -8.57 21.58
CA GLU A 70 9.26 -7.23 22.09
C GLU A 70 9.72 -6.32 20.97
N ASP A 71 10.54 -6.81 20.04
CA ASP A 71 10.92 -6.10 18.82
C ASP A 71 9.71 -5.71 17.94
N LEU A 72 8.61 -6.47 18.04
CA LEU A 72 7.36 -6.22 17.31
C LEU A 72 6.28 -5.54 18.18
N SER A 73 6.62 -5.07 19.38
CA SER A 73 5.69 -4.45 20.34
C SER A 73 4.97 -3.20 19.81
N PHE A 74 5.55 -2.52 18.82
CA PHE A 74 4.92 -1.39 18.13
C PHE A 74 3.65 -1.76 17.34
N ILE A 75 3.36 -3.06 17.19
CA ILE A 75 2.13 -3.56 16.58
C ILE A 75 1.11 -3.84 17.68
N VAL A 76 0.10 -2.97 17.81
CA VAL A 76 -0.95 -3.07 18.81
C VAL A 76 -2.29 -3.32 18.11
N GLY A 77 -2.74 -4.57 18.10
CA GLY A 77 -3.95 -4.98 17.37
C GLY A 77 -3.83 -4.74 15.86
N ASP A 78 -4.67 -3.85 15.32
CA ASP A 78 -4.69 -3.44 13.91
C ASP A 78 -3.94 -2.11 13.65
N GLU A 79 -3.26 -1.58 14.66
CA GLU A 79 -2.57 -0.30 14.63
C GLU A 79 -1.06 -0.46 14.81
N LEU A 80 -0.31 0.46 14.20
CA LEU A 80 1.13 0.59 14.36
C LEU A 80 1.43 1.87 15.12
N GLU A 81 2.09 1.74 16.25
CA GLU A 81 2.63 2.87 17.02
C GLU A 81 4.03 3.20 16.51
N LEU A 82 4.10 4.04 15.48
CA LEU A 82 5.38 4.44 14.88
C LEU A 82 5.87 5.74 15.52
N PRO A 83 7.15 5.80 15.94
CA PRO A 83 7.76 7.05 16.37
C PRO A 83 7.83 8.05 15.22
N ALA A 84 7.93 9.34 15.54
CA ALA A 84 8.07 10.38 14.52
C ALA A 84 9.44 10.28 13.84
N ASP A 85 9.47 9.80 12.59
CA ASP A 85 10.68 9.78 11.78
C ASP A 85 10.81 11.06 10.92
N HIS A 86 12.00 11.67 10.94
CA HIS A 86 12.36 12.81 10.08
C HIS A 86 12.69 12.34 8.66
N ILE A 87 11.67 12.00 7.86
CA ILE A 87 11.85 11.58 6.46
C ILE A 87 11.44 12.72 5.52
N VAL A 88 12.41 13.23 4.75
CA VAL A 88 12.31 14.44 3.90
C VAL A 88 11.41 14.27 2.65
N ALA A 89 10.96 13.04 2.34
CA ALA A 89 10.01 12.80 1.25
C ALA A 89 9.25 11.47 1.44
N GLY A 90 7.92 11.50 1.32
CA GLY A 90 7.12 10.30 1.54
C GLY A 90 5.62 10.45 1.26
N ASN A 91 4.93 9.31 1.10
CA ASN A 91 3.46 9.22 1.07
C ASN A 91 2.86 9.93 2.30
N ARG A 92 1.61 10.42 2.25
CA ARG A 92 0.98 11.19 3.35
C ARG A 92 1.06 10.47 4.71
N VAL A 93 0.98 9.14 4.69
CA VAL A 93 1.18 8.22 5.83
C VAL A 93 2.54 8.37 6.51
N ARG A 94 3.57 8.84 5.81
CA ARG A 94 4.95 9.03 6.30
C ARG A 94 5.20 10.40 6.94
N MET A 95 4.20 11.29 6.93
CA MET A 95 4.27 12.63 7.52
C MET A 95 3.37 12.76 8.77
N SER A 96 2.60 11.70 9.08
CA SER A 96 1.73 11.63 10.25
C SER A 96 2.45 10.92 11.39
N SER A 97 2.45 11.52 12.58
CA SER A 97 2.81 10.88 13.85
C SER A 97 1.55 10.35 14.55
N GLY A 98 1.71 9.29 15.35
CA GLY A 98 0.63 8.67 16.11
C GLY A 98 0.15 7.33 15.56
N PRO A 99 -0.92 6.75 16.14
CA PRO A 99 -1.41 5.42 15.79
C PRO A 99 -1.78 5.34 14.30
N LEU A 100 -1.07 4.49 13.56
CA LEU A 100 -1.30 4.25 12.16
C LEU A 100 -2.15 3.00 11.99
N ARG A 101 -3.42 3.19 11.64
CA ARG A 101 -4.33 2.08 11.35
C ARG A 101 -4.02 1.43 10.01
N LEU A 102 -3.72 0.14 10.02
CA LEU A 102 -3.47 -0.63 8.80
C LEU A 102 -4.79 -0.98 8.11
N ARG A 103 -5.03 -0.36 6.95
CA ARG A 103 -6.19 -0.68 6.11
C ARG A 103 -5.73 -0.92 4.69
N VAL A 104 -6.27 -1.98 4.06
CA VAL A 104 -6.06 -2.23 2.65
C VAL A 104 -6.64 -1.07 1.85
N ASP A 105 -5.81 -0.42 1.06
CA ASP A 105 -6.25 0.56 0.07
C ASP A 105 -6.65 -0.14 -1.24
N ASP A 106 -7.94 -0.10 -1.55
CA ASP A 106 -8.52 -0.62 -2.78
C ASP A 106 -9.26 0.46 -3.59
N SER A 107 -8.97 1.74 -3.34
CA SER A 107 -9.63 2.87 -4.02
C SER A 107 -9.52 2.82 -5.54
N TRP A 108 -8.47 2.19 -6.07
CA TRP A 108 -8.28 1.97 -7.51
C TRP A 108 -9.47 1.26 -8.18
N ARG A 109 -10.26 0.49 -7.43
CA ARG A 109 -11.44 -0.21 -7.95
C ARG A 109 -12.59 0.74 -8.27
N THR A 110 -12.71 1.84 -7.53
CA THR A 110 -13.77 2.83 -7.67
C THR A 110 -13.29 4.07 -8.43
N GLU A 111 -12.02 4.44 -8.29
CA GLU A 111 -11.44 5.66 -8.88
C GLU A 111 -10.99 5.48 -10.34
N LEU A 112 -10.60 4.27 -10.75
CA LEU A 112 -10.21 4.01 -12.15
C LEU A 112 -11.41 3.63 -12.99
N SER A 113 -11.46 4.14 -14.23
CA SER A 113 -12.47 3.68 -15.19
C SER A 113 -12.28 2.20 -15.54
N ARG A 114 -13.36 1.51 -15.90
CA ARG A 114 -13.31 0.08 -16.26
C ARG A 114 -12.32 -0.21 -17.40
N GLY A 115 -12.16 0.72 -18.34
CA GLY A 115 -11.18 0.62 -19.43
C GLY A 115 -9.73 0.66 -18.91
N GLN A 116 -9.43 1.60 -18.01
CA GLN A 116 -8.10 1.72 -17.40
C GLN A 116 -7.76 0.50 -16.54
N GLN A 117 -8.72 0.00 -15.76
CA GLN A 117 -8.55 -1.22 -14.97
C GLN A 117 -8.24 -2.43 -15.85
N ARG A 118 -8.98 -2.63 -16.94
CA ARG A 118 -8.74 -3.72 -17.90
C ARG A 118 -7.37 -3.61 -18.55
N MET A 119 -6.98 -2.43 -19.01
CA MET A 119 -5.68 -2.20 -19.64
C MET A 119 -4.51 -2.46 -18.68
N ALA A 120 -4.60 -1.97 -17.44
CA ALA A 120 -3.60 -2.24 -16.42
C ALA A 120 -3.55 -3.74 -16.06
N THR A 121 -4.70 -4.39 -15.92
CA THR A 121 -4.81 -5.84 -15.64
C THR A 121 -4.20 -6.67 -16.76
N LEU A 122 -4.45 -6.32 -18.03
CA LEU A 122 -3.87 -7.01 -19.18
C LEU A 122 -2.34 -6.86 -19.22
N ALA A 123 -1.84 -5.65 -18.96
CA ALA A 123 -0.40 -5.38 -18.91
C ALA A 123 0.33 -6.13 -17.77
N ALA A 124 -0.35 -6.39 -16.66
CA ALA A 124 0.18 -7.11 -15.49
C ALA A 124 -0.22 -8.60 -15.43
N ARG A 125 -1.05 -9.08 -16.36
CA ARG A 125 -1.68 -10.41 -16.35
C ARG A 125 -0.73 -11.60 -16.09
N PRO A 126 0.46 -11.70 -16.70
CA PRO A 126 1.32 -12.87 -16.47
C PRO A 126 1.74 -12.99 -14.98
N LEU A 127 2.10 -11.87 -14.36
CA LEU A 127 2.47 -11.85 -12.95
C LEU A 127 1.26 -11.92 -12.03
N LEU A 128 0.15 -11.29 -12.39
CA LEU A 128 -1.09 -11.44 -11.62
C LEU A 128 -1.53 -12.92 -11.54
N ARG A 129 -1.30 -13.71 -12.61
CA ARG A 129 -1.50 -15.17 -12.55
C ARG A 129 -0.53 -15.85 -11.62
N ARG A 130 0.78 -15.57 -11.72
CA ARG A 130 1.82 -16.13 -10.83
C ARG A 130 1.56 -15.80 -9.36
N TYR A 131 1.02 -14.61 -9.08
CA TYR A 131 0.67 -14.15 -7.74
C TYR A 131 -0.74 -14.57 -7.30
N GLY A 132 -1.48 -15.35 -8.11
CA GLY A 132 -2.79 -15.89 -7.72
C GLY A 132 -3.97 -14.91 -7.76
N TYR A 133 -3.81 -13.73 -8.39
CA TYR A 133 -4.86 -12.72 -8.52
C TYR A 133 -5.84 -12.98 -9.69
N VAL A 134 -5.52 -13.88 -10.62
CA VAL A 134 -6.36 -14.18 -11.82
C VAL A 134 -7.01 -15.56 -11.78
N SER A 135 -6.42 -16.51 -11.06
CA SER A 135 -6.88 -17.90 -10.97
C SER A 135 -7.74 -18.19 -9.74
N ASN A 136 -7.83 -17.24 -8.80
CA ASN A 136 -8.66 -17.41 -7.62
C ASN A 136 -9.67 -16.26 -7.54
N GLY A 137 -10.95 -16.60 -7.64
CA GLY A 137 -12.04 -15.75 -7.18
C GLY A 137 -12.02 -15.53 -5.67
N ARG A 138 -10.84 -15.37 -5.04
CA ARG A 138 -10.71 -14.75 -3.72
C ARG A 138 -11.01 -13.27 -3.91
N ARG A 139 -12.31 -12.99 -4.06
CA ARG A 139 -12.89 -11.69 -3.74
C ARG A 139 -12.28 -11.29 -2.42
N THR A 140 -11.42 -10.28 -2.43
CA THR A 140 -11.17 -9.49 -1.24
C THR A 140 -12.53 -8.88 -0.89
N ARG A 141 -13.36 -9.63 -0.15
CA ARG A 141 -14.59 -9.13 0.44
C ARG A 141 -14.09 -8.09 1.45
N GLY A 142 -14.02 -6.84 1.00
CA GLY A 142 -13.78 -5.72 1.89
C GLY A 142 -14.79 -5.84 3.02
N ALA A 143 -14.30 -5.77 4.26
CA ALA A 143 -15.17 -5.54 5.39
C ALA A 143 -15.97 -4.27 5.07
N GLY A 144 -17.26 -4.45 4.80
CA GLY A 144 -18.20 -3.36 4.66
C GLY A 144 -18.29 -2.65 6.00
N GLY A 145 -17.54 -1.56 6.15
CA GLY A 145 -17.91 -0.50 7.07
C GLY A 145 -19.09 0.24 6.47
N ALA A 146 -20.24 0.12 7.12
CA ALA A 146 -21.48 0.84 6.79
C ALA A 146 -21.24 2.36 6.69
N PRO A 147 -22.06 3.08 5.90
CA PRO A 147 -21.96 4.52 5.79
C PRO A 147 -22.29 5.16 7.13
N ALA A 148 -21.35 5.91 7.71
CA ALA A 148 -21.67 6.89 8.72
C ALA A 148 -22.46 8.01 8.02
N THR A 149 -23.78 7.87 8.03
CA THR A 149 -24.71 8.99 7.87
C THR A 149 -24.46 9.98 9.01
N GLY A 150 -23.92 11.14 8.66
CA GLY A 150 -23.73 12.26 9.56
C GLY A 150 -23.56 13.52 8.72
N ALA A 151 -24.69 14.17 8.43
CA ALA A 151 -24.75 15.46 7.78
C ALA A 151 -24.00 16.53 8.62
N GLY A 152 -23.21 17.36 7.96
CA GLY A 152 -22.54 18.52 8.54
C GLY A 152 -21.92 19.36 7.44
N SER A 153 -22.69 20.31 6.92
CA SER A 153 -22.26 21.29 5.91
C SER A 153 -21.17 22.23 6.48
N PRO A 154 -20.33 22.86 5.63
CA PRO A 154 -19.12 23.55 6.04
C PRO A 154 -19.40 25.03 6.30
N SER A 155 -19.15 25.51 7.52
CA SER A 155 -18.94 26.93 7.85
C SER A 155 -18.34 26.99 9.26
N ASP A 156 -17.45 27.95 9.48
CA ASP A 156 -16.90 28.38 10.79
C ASP A 156 -15.76 27.47 11.33
N ILE A 157 -14.54 27.90 11.65
CA ILE A 157 -14.07 29.16 12.21
C ILE A 157 -12.60 29.40 11.79
N ILE A 158 -12.34 30.64 11.37
CA ILE A 158 -11.05 31.32 11.31
C ILE A 158 -10.69 31.78 12.72
N SER A 159 -9.52 31.36 13.23
CA SER A 159 -8.59 32.07 14.15
C SER A 159 -9.15 32.65 15.50
N PRO A 160 -8.32 33.16 16.43
CA PRO A 160 -6.92 33.62 16.36
C PRO A 160 -5.88 32.53 16.55
#